data_AF-A0A450WL06-F1
#
_entry.id   AF-A0A450WL06-F1
#
_cell.length_a   1.000
_cell.length_b   1.000
_cell.length_c   1.000
_cell.angle_alpha   90.00
_cell.angle_beta   90.00
_cell.angle_gamma   90.00
#
_symmetry.space_group_name_H-M   'P 1'
#
loop_
_entity.id
_entity.type
_entity.pdbx_description
1 polymer ?
#
loop_
_entity_poly.entity_id
_entity_poly.type
_entity_poly.pdbx_seq_one_letter_code
_entity_poly.pdbx_strand_id
1 'polypeptide(L)'
;MKIQIHDFGPIHCFECDSSKDLHLIVGENNVGKSYGITVVYLLLKALMESRKDLDSTEFLHGRVTQLPEALFDRISALNAGDEADIGDIFRDEIIGLLKDTFLKRFRDYIGETYGTIDHVTNQFSGESPRIRLTFGSAEIEIGVAKPEKVLEVKELMVGGGATLRRVVESRPPDYEADNIVIYHD
;
A
#
# COMPACT_ATOMS: atom_id res chain seq x y z
N MET A 1 8.53 4.05 -9.99
CA MET A 1 8.20 3.91 -8.56
C MET A 1 9.46 4.24 -7.78
N LYS A 2 9.36 5.11 -6.77
CA LYS A 2 10.45 5.36 -5.83
C LYS A 2 10.24 4.51 -4.58
N ILE A 3 11.30 3.87 -4.11
CA ILE A 3 11.36 3.05 -2.90
C ILE A 3 12.40 3.70 -2.00
N GLN A 4 12.04 3.96 -0.74
CA GLN A 4 12.98 4.35 0.30
C GLN A 4 12.88 3.34 1.44
N ILE A 5 14.02 2.85 1.91
CA ILE A 5 14.14 1.89 3.00
C ILE A 5 14.98 2.55 4.09
N HIS A 6 14.41 2.65 5.28
CA HIS A 6 15.05 3.25 6.45
C HIS A 6 15.16 2.21 7.56
N ASP A 7 16.30 2.24 8.24
CA ASP A 7 16.54 1.50 9.47
C ASP A 7 16.21 -0.01 9.39
N PHE A 8 16.59 -0.65 8.27
CA PHE A 8 16.40 -2.08 8.03
C PHE A 8 17.72 -2.86 8.19
N GLY A 9 17.88 -3.57 9.30
CA GLY A 9 19.08 -4.33 9.63
C GLY A 9 20.33 -3.44 9.63
N PRO A 10 21.30 -3.65 8.73
CA PRO A 10 22.48 -2.79 8.63
C PRO A 10 22.24 -1.49 7.82
N ILE A 11 21.07 -1.31 7.20
CA ILE A 11 20.77 -0.17 6.34
C ILE A 11 20.21 0.97 7.19
N HIS A 12 20.87 2.12 7.17
CA HIS A 12 20.28 3.35 7.70
C HIS A 12 19.33 4.02 6.69
N CYS A 13 19.78 4.17 5.44
CA CYS A 13 18.97 4.68 4.33
C CYS A 13 19.39 4.00 3.02
N PHE A 14 18.40 3.60 2.23
CA PHE A 14 18.57 3.09 0.87
C PHE A 14 17.44 3.64 -0.01
N GLU A 15 17.79 4.16 -1.18
CA GLU A 15 16.81 4.66 -2.15
C GLU A 15 16.96 3.95 -3.49
N CYS A 16 15.83 3.62 -4.11
CA CYS A 16 15.77 3.05 -5.45
C CYS A 16 14.64 3.70 -6.23
N ASP A 17 14.93 4.15 -7.45
CA ASP A 17 13.93 4.74 -8.34
C ASP A 17 13.84 3.92 -9.62
N SER A 18 12.79 3.11 -9.73
CA SER A 18 12.57 2.21 -10.87
C SER A 18 12.29 2.93 -12.19
N SER A 19 12.18 4.26 -12.20
CA SER A 19 12.07 5.05 -13.43
C SER A 19 13.44 5.31 -14.07
N LYS A 20 14.53 5.00 -13.37
CA LYS A 20 15.89 5.17 -13.87
C LYS A 20 16.36 3.90 -14.55
N ASP A 21 17.00 4.05 -15.71
CA ASP A 21 17.56 2.91 -16.45
C ASP A 21 18.83 2.33 -15.79
N LEU A 22 19.52 3.14 -14.97
CA LEU A 22 20.76 2.76 -14.29
C LEU A 22 20.63 2.97 -12.78
N HIS A 23 20.90 1.90 -12.04
CA HIS A 23 20.96 1.89 -10.59
C HIS A 23 22.39 1.62 -10.14
N LEU A 24 23.03 2.61 -9.51
CA LEU A 24 24.34 2.45 -8.89
C LEU A 24 24.17 2.35 -7.37
N ILE A 25 24.63 1.25 -6.78
CA ILE A 25 24.58 1.01 -5.35
C ILE A 25 26.01 1.10 -4.80
N VAL A 26 26.34 2.24 -4.20
CA VAL A 26 27.67 2.51 -3.61
C VAL A 26 27.57 2.42 -2.10
N GLY A 27 28.56 1.79 -1.47
CA GLY A 27 28.64 1.72 -0.01
C GLY A 27 29.92 1.00 0.43
N GLU A 28 30.48 1.43 1.55
CA GLU A 28 31.74 0.92 2.10
C GLU A 28 31.68 -0.58 2.41
N ASN A 29 30.53 -1.05 2.93
CA ASN A 29 30.33 -2.45 3.31
C ASN A 29 29.46 -3.21 2.31
N ASN A 30 29.80 -4.48 2.03
CA ASN A 30 29.05 -5.32 1.09
C ASN A 30 27.70 -5.78 1.64
N VAL A 31 27.58 -5.94 2.97
CA VAL A 31 26.38 -6.47 3.62
C VAL A 31 25.15 -5.58 3.41
N GLY A 32 25.28 -4.26 3.61
CA GLY A 32 24.16 -3.32 3.43
C GLY A 32 23.63 -3.26 1.99
N LYS A 33 24.52 -3.42 1.00
CA LYS A 33 24.14 -3.45 -0.42
C LYS A 33 23.27 -4.66 -0.75
N SER A 34 23.69 -5.86 -0.31
CA SER A 34 22.91 -7.08 -0.49
C SER A 34 21.57 -7.02 0.23
N TYR A 35 21.52 -6.51 1.47
CA TYR A 35 20.25 -6.30 2.17
C TYR A 35 19.31 -5.38 1.38
N GLY A 36 19.81 -4.26 0.85
CA GLY A 36 18.96 -3.30 0.14
C GLY A 36 18.34 -3.90 -1.11
N ILE A 37 19.16 -4.61 -1.90
CA ILE A 37 18.70 -5.32 -3.10
C ILE A 37 17.69 -6.41 -2.73
N THR A 38 17.96 -7.20 -1.69
CA THR A 38 17.05 -8.28 -1.26
C THR A 38 15.71 -7.71 -0.81
N VAL A 39 15.67 -6.67 0.01
CA VAL A 39 14.40 -6.06 0.45
C VAL A 39 13.61 -5.50 -0.74
N VAL A 40 14.28 -4.81 -1.68
CA VAL A 40 13.63 -4.36 -2.92
C VAL A 40 13.07 -5.53 -3.72
N TYR A 41 13.84 -6.61 -3.88
CA TYR A 41 13.39 -7.81 -4.58
C TYR A 41 12.14 -8.42 -3.94
N LEU A 42 12.14 -8.62 -2.62
CA LEU A 42 10.99 -9.21 -1.91
C LEU A 42 9.77 -8.30 -2.00
N LEU A 43 9.97 -6.98 -1.96
CA LEU A 43 8.90 -6.00 -2.10
C LEU A 43 8.27 -6.04 -3.50
N LEU A 44 9.09 -6.04 -4.55
CA LEU A 44 8.62 -6.17 -5.93
C LEU A 44 7.94 -7.51 -6.18
N LYS A 45 8.48 -8.60 -5.64
CA LYS A 45 7.87 -9.93 -5.71
C LYS A 45 6.48 -9.93 -5.08
N ALA A 46 6.34 -9.36 -3.88
CA ALA A 46 5.06 -9.27 -3.19
C ALA A 46 4.04 -8.47 -3.99
N LEU A 47 4.42 -7.32 -4.57
CA LEU A 47 3.55 -6.50 -5.41
C LEU A 47 3.10 -7.24 -6.69
N MET A 48 4.03 -7.93 -7.36
CA MET A 48 3.73 -8.66 -8.59
C MET A 48 2.80 -9.85 -8.33
N GLU A 49 2.97 -10.54 -7.22
CA GLU A 49 2.12 -11.66 -6.85
C GLU A 49 0.76 -11.22 -6.29
N SER A 50 0.69 -10.11 -5.53
CA SER A 50 -0.58 -9.57 -5.03
C SER A 50 -1.48 -9.06 -6.16
N ARG A 51 -0.91 -8.63 -7.29
CA ARG A 51 -1.69 -8.26 -8.47
C ARG A 51 -2.58 -9.40 -8.94
N LYS A 52 -2.11 -10.64 -8.89
CA LYS A 52 -2.91 -11.81 -9.29
C LYS A 52 -4.12 -12.02 -8.39
N ASP A 53 -3.99 -11.72 -7.11
CA ASP A 53 -5.09 -11.80 -6.15
C ASP A 53 -6.11 -10.68 -6.42
N LEU A 54 -5.64 -9.45 -6.70
CA LEU A 54 -6.49 -8.31 -7.05
C LEU A 54 -7.24 -8.48 -8.38
N ASP A 55 -6.63 -9.16 -9.35
CA ASP A 55 -7.25 -9.46 -10.65
C ASP A 55 -8.29 -10.60 -10.55
N SER A 56 -8.41 -11.28 -9.40
CA SER A 56 -9.32 -12.40 -9.23
C SER A 56 -10.75 -11.94 -8.90
N THR A 57 -11.72 -12.43 -9.67
CA THR A 57 -13.15 -12.09 -9.51
C THR A 57 -13.71 -12.52 -8.15
N GLU A 58 -13.23 -13.65 -7.61
CA GLU A 58 -13.62 -14.17 -6.30
C GLU A 58 -13.18 -13.22 -5.16
N PHE A 59 -11.95 -12.70 -5.23
CA PHE A 59 -11.45 -11.74 -4.24
C PHE A 59 -12.23 -10.43 -4.29
N LEU A 60 -12.52 -9.90 -5.48
CA LEU A 60 -13.33 -8.69 -5.65
C LEU A 60 -14.76 -8.90 -5.13
N HIS A 61 -15.37 -10.07 -5.38
CA HIS A 61 -16.70 -10.38 -4.87
C HIS A 61 -16.74 -10.44 -3.34
N GLY A 62 -15.76 -11.11 -2.72
CA GLY A 62 -15.63 -11.15 -1.25
C GLY A 62 -15.47 -9.75 -0.64
N ARG A 63 -14.76 -8.85 -1.32
CA ARG A 63 -14.60 -7.45 -0.88
C ARG A 63 -15.88 -6.63 -0.95
N VAL A 64 -16.64 -6.75 -2.04
CA VAL A 64 -17.95 -6.09 -2.15
C VAL A 64 -18.89 -6.49 -1.02
N THR A 65 -18.85 -7.76 -0.60
CA THR A 65 -19.68 -8.23 0.54
C THR A 65 -19.21 -7.74 1.91
N GLN A 66 -18.00 -7.18 2.01
CA GLN A 66 -17.41 -6.66 3.24
C GLN A 66 -17.39 -5.13 3.29
N LEU A 67 -17.99 -4.45 2.31
CA LEU A 67 -18.04 -3.00 2.29
C LEU A 67 -18.68 -2.46 3.58
N PRO A 68 -18.22 -1.32 4.12
CA PRO A 68 -18.68 -0.83 5.41
C PRO A 68 -20.16 -0.44 5.35
N GLU A 69 -20.93 -0.75 6.39
CA GLU A 69 -22.34 -0.31 6.52
C GLU A 69 -22.48 1.21 6.35
N ALA A 70 -21.49 1.98 6.81
CA ALA A 70 -21.43 3.44 6.64
C ALA A 70 -21.47 3.89 5.16
N LEU A 71 -20.97 3.09 4.22
CA LEU A 71 -21.08 3.37 2.79
C LEU A 71 -22.54 3.24 2.34
N PHE A 72 -23.23 2.18 2.76
CA PHE A 72 -24.64 1.94 2.44
C PHE A 72 -25.56 3.01 3.05
N ASP A 73 -25.26 3.48 4.26
CA ASP A 73 -25.97 4.59 4.89
C ASP A 73 -25.79 5.89 4.08
N ARG A 74 -24.56 6.19 3.64
CA ARG A 74 -24.29 7.36 2.79
C ARG A 74 -25.01 7.26 1.44
N ILE A 75 -24.98 6.08 0.78
CA ILE A 75 -25.71 5.84 -0.48
C ILE A 75 -27.21 6.06 -0.30
N SER A 76 -27.78 5.52 0.78
CA SER A 76 -29.23 5.57 1.05
C SER A 76 -29.74 6.98 1.33
N ALA A 77 -28.89 7.86 1.86
CA ALA A 77 -29.22 9.25 2.16
C ALA A 77 -29.16 10.18 0.93
N LEU A 78 -28.58 9.75 -0.20
CA LEU A 78 -28.43 10.55 -1.40
C LEU A 78 -29.66 10.46 -2.33
N ASN A 79 -30.10 11.61 -2.84
CA ASN A 79 -31.04 11.65 -3.97
C ASN A 79 -30.29 11.57 -5.31
N ALA A 80 -31.02 11.34 -6.39
CA ALA A 80 -30.42 11.31 -7.73
C ALA A 80 -29.77 12.67 -8.07
N GLY A 81 -28.47 12.64 -8.39
CA GLY A 81 -27.67 13.85 -8.65
C GLY A 81 -26.94 14.42 -7.43
N ASP A 82 -27.22 13.91 -6.21
CA ASP A 82 -26.45 14.29 -5.02
C ASP A 82 -25.07 13.59 -5.01
N GLU A 83 -24.11 14.25 -4.35
CA GLU A 83 -22.74 13.78 -4.19
C GLU A 83 -22.38 13.67 -2.71
N ALA A 84 -21.65 12.61 -2.35
CA ALA A 84 -21.01 12.47 -1.05
C ALA A 84 -19.52 12.25 -1.22
N ASP A 85 -18.71 12.98 -0.45
CA ASP A 85 -17.31 12.64 -0.26
C ASP A 85 -17.23 11.30 0.48
N ILE A 86 -16.46 10.36 -0.07
CA ILE A 86 -16.21 9.02 0.48
C ILE A 86 -14.70 8.73 0.53
N GLY A 87 -13.85 9.76 0.45
CA GLY A 87 -12.40 9.61 0.42
C GLY A 87 -11.82 8.88 1.63
N ASP A 88 -12.45 9.05 2.80
CA ASP A 88 -12.14 8.32 4.04
C ASP A 88 -12.41 6.81 3.89
N ILE A 89 -13.63 6.45 3.51
CA ILE A 89 -14.04 5.04 3.34
C ILE A 89 -13.21 4.36 2.23
N PHE A 90 -13.02 5.07 1.11
CA PHE A 90 -12.23 4.57 -0.01
C PHE A 90 -10.76 4.30 0.38
N ARG A 91 -10.18 5.19 1.19
CA ARG A 91 -8.81 5.02 1.69
C ARG A 91 -8.71 3.80 2.61
N ASP A 92 -9.65 3.64 3.53
CA ASP A 92 -9.67 2.51 4.47
C ASP A 92 -9.81 1.17 3.72
N GLU A 93 -10.64 1.12 2.67
CA GLU A 93 -10.76 -0.05 1.81
C GLU A 93 -9.46 -0.37 1.07
N ILE A 94 -8.77 0.64 0.50
CA ILE A 94 -7.45 0.41 -0.12
C ILE A 94 -6.43 -0.09 0.91
N ILE A 95 -6.41 0.47 2.12
CA ILE A 95 -5.53 0.00 3.19
C ILE A 95 -5.84 -1.47 3.52
N GLY A 96 -7.11 -1.85 3.63
CA GLY A 96 -7.55 -3.23 3.83
C GLY A 96 -7.08 -4.15 2.70
N LEU A 97 -7.25 -3.73 1.44
CA LEU A 97 -6.77 -4.45 0.26
C LEU A 97 -5.26 -4.68 0.30
N LEU A 98 -4.48 -3.63 0.56
CA LEU A 98 -3.03 -3.71 0.68
C LEU A 98 -2.60 -4.62 1.83
N LYS A 99 -3.31 -4.57 2.97
CA LYS A 99 -3.03 -5.37 4.16
C LYS A 99 -3.16 -6.88 3.89
N ASP A 100 -4.25 -7.28 3.25
CA ASP A 100 -4.59 -8.70 3.09
C ASP A 100 -3.92 -9.35 1.87
N THR A 101 -3.46 -8.54 0.91
CA THR A 101 -2.79 -9.03 -0.30
C THR A 101 -1.28 -8.81 -0.22
N PHE A 102 -0.83 -7.62 -0.62
CA PHE A 102 0.57 -7.24 -0.72
C PHE A 102 1.33 -7.39 0.60
N LEU A 103 0.84 -6.76 1.67
CA LEU A 103 1.58 -6.66 2.92
C LEU A 103 1.67 -8.01 3.64
N LYS A 104 0.62 -8.84 3.55
CA LYS A 104 0.65 -10.21 4.05
C LYS A 104 1.79 -11.00 3.40
N ARG A 105 1.84 -11.04 2.06
CA ARG A 105 2.91 -11.73 1.31
C ARG A 105 4.29 -11.16 1.64
N PHE A 106 4.39 -9.84 1.73
CA PHE A 106 5.66 -9.19 2.04
C PHE A 106 6.16 -9.55 3.44
N ARG A 107 5.27 -9.60 4.46
CA ARG A 107 5.61 -10.08 5.80
C ARG A 107 6.10 -11.52 5.78
N ASP A 108 5.44 -12.40 5.04
CA ASP A 108 5.82 -13.80 4.94
C ASP A 108 7.23 -13.94 4.35
N TYR A 109 7.53 -13.23 3.27
CA TYR A 109 8.88 -13.23 2.67
C TYR A 109 9.97 -12.68 3.58
N ILE A 110 9.69 -11.59 4.30
CA ILE A 110 10.62 -11.04 5.29
C ILE A 110 10.83 -12.06 6.42
N GLY A 111 9.76 -12.70 6.89
CA GLY A 111 9.78 -13.77 7.89
C GLY A 111 10.65 -14.95 7.48
N GLU A 112 10.49 -15.42 6.24
CA GLU A 112 11.26 -16.53 5.66
C GLU A 112 12.75 -16.17 5.46
N THR A 113 13.04 -14.92 5.09
CA THR A 113 14.41 -14.48 4.75
C THR A 113 15.22 -14.05 5.97
N TYR A 114 14.60 -13.33 6.90
CA TYR A 114 15.29 -12.67 8.02
C TYR A 114 14.77 -13.10 9.41
N GLY A 115 13.65 -13.82 9.48
CA GLY A 115 13.00 -14.17 10.74
C GLY A 115 12.10 -13.03 11.25
N THR A 116 12.08 -12.83 12.57
CA THR A 116 11.20 -11.83 13.19
C THR A 116 11.66 -10.40 12.89
N ILE A 117 10.76 -9.42 13.03
CA ILE A 117 11.10 -8.00 12.83
C ILE A 117 12.20 -7.51 13.77
N ASP A 118 12.36 -8.14 14.95
CA ASP A 118 13.45 -7.85 15.88
C ASP A 118 14.83 -8.10 15.24
N HIS A 119 14.97 -9.10 14.36
CA HIS A 119 16.23 -9.39 13.69
C HIS A 119 16.60 -8.38 12.61
N VAL A 120 15.62 -7.61 12.13
CA VAL A 120 15.83 -6.56 11.11
C VAL A 120 15.69 -5.16 11.69
N THR A 121 15.59 -5.02 13.01
CA THR A 121 15.74 -3.72 13.67
C THR A 121 17.14 -3.18 13.40
N ASN A 122 17.27 -1.88 13.21
CA ASN A 122 18.56 -1.32 12.85
C ASN A 122 19.56 -1.49 14.01
N GLN A 123 20.66 -2.17 13.74
CA GLN A 123 21.67 -2.51 14.76
C GLN A 123 22.51 -1.31 15.23
N PHE A 124 22.49 -0.20 14.49
CA PHE A 124 23.27 1.00 14.77
C PHE A 124 22.43 2.09 15.43
N SER A 125 21.20 2.32 14.96
CA SER A 125 20.29 3.33 15.50
C SER A 125 19.33 2.78 16.56
N GLY A 126 19.05 1.47 16.55
CA GLY A 126 18.01 0.85 17.38
C GLY A 126 16.59 1.16 16.91
N GLU A 127 16.44 1.89 15.79
CA GLU A 127 15.15 2.28 15.24
C GLU A 127 14.49 1.13 14.47
N SER A 128 13.16 1.15 14.45
CA SER A 128 12.36 0.16 13.71
C SER A 128 12.34 0.45 12.22
N PRO A 129 12.33 -0.58 11.35
CA PRO A 129 12.29 -0.41 9.91
C PRO A 129 11.12 0.42 9.42
N ARG A 130 11.37 1.23 8.39
CA ARG A 130 10.34 1.97 7.65
C ARG A 130 10.61 1.87 6.16
N ILE A 131 9.55 1.70 5.38
CA ILE A 131 9.63 1.63 3.93
C ILE A 131 8.60 2.61 3.37
N ARG A 132 9.03 3.45 2.45
CA ARG A 132 8.17 4.39 1.74
C ARG A 132 8.15 4.04 0.26
N LEU A 133 6.95 3.94 -0.29
CA LEU A 133 6.72 3.67 -1.70
C LEU A 133 5.98 4.83 -2.33
N THR A 134 6.54 5.40 -3.39
CA THR A 134 5.93 6.51 -4.12
C THR A 134 5.59 6.09 -5.55
N PHE A 135 4.32 6.24 -5.92
CA PHE A 135 3.71 5.91 -7.20
C PHE A 135 2.99 7.14 -7.79
N GLY A 136 3.68 7.96 -8.57
CA GLY A 136 3.07 9.19 -9.10
C GLY A 136 2.59 10.09 -7.96
N SER A 137 1.27 10.27 -7.84
CA SER A 137 0.62 11.05 -6.78
C SER A 137 0.19 10.23 -5.55
N ALA A 138 0.48 8.93 -5.51
CA ALA A 138 0.20 8.07 -4.36
C ALA A 138 1.46 7.74 -3.57
N GLU A 139 1.34 7.69 -2.25
CA GLU A 139 2.41 7.34 -1.31
C GLU A 139 1.91 6.33 -0.26
N ILE A 140 2.69 5.28 -0.02
CA ILE A 140 2.43 4.28 1.00
C ILE A 140 3.62 4.30 1.97
N GLU A 141 3.34 4.56 3.24
CA GLU A 141 4.31 4.39 4.32
C GLU A 141 4.02 3.08 5.06
N ILE A 142 5.03 2.21 5.09
CA ILE A 142 5.03 0.95 5.82
C ILE A 142 5.97 1.09 7.01
N GLY A 143 5.51 0.70 8.18
CA GLY A 143 6.31 0.72 9.40
C GLY A 143 5.99 -0.46 10.30
N VAL A 144 6.62 -0.49 11.48
CA VAL A 144 6.39 -1.56 12.45
C VAL A 144 5.27 -1.18 13.42
N ALA A 145 4.25 -2.03 13.52
CA ALA A 145 3.19 -1.97 14.52
C ALA A 145 3.73 -2.31 15.91
N LYS A 146 3.32 -1.57 16.94
CA LYS A 146 3.61 -1.89 18.34
C LYS A 146 2.28 -2.22 19.05
N PRO A 147 2.19 -3.29 19.86
CA PRO A 147 3.28 -4.15 20.35
C PRO A 147 3.58 -5.38 19.48
N GLU A 148 2.81 -5.61 18.42
CA GLU A 148 2.82 -6.87 17.65
C GLU A 148 4.12 -7.11 16.86
N LYS A 149 4.91 -6.04 16.62
CA LYS A 149 6.17 -6.06 15.87
C LYS A 149 6.01 -6.70 14.49
N VAL A 150 4.95 -6.30 13.79
CA VAL A 150 4.68 -6.70 12.39
C VAL A 150 4.70 -5.48 11.49
N LEU A 151 4.99 -5.68 10.20
CA LEU A 151 4.87 -4.61 9.23
C LEU A 151 3.40 -4.27 8.98
N GLU A 152 3.09 -2.98 9.02
CA GLU A 152 1.77 -2.41 8.75
C GLU A 152 1.85 -1.18 7.86
N VAL A 153 0.77 -0.89 7.14
CA VAL A 153 0.59 0.40 6.47
C VAL A 153 0.29 1.43 7.55
N LYS A 154 1.20 2.40 7.71
CA LYS A 154 1.08 3.50 8.66
C LYS A 154 0.32 4.68 8.05
N GLU A 155 0.56 4.90 6.76
CA GLU A 155 -0.03 6.01 6.04
C GLU A 155 -0.23 5.62 4.57
N LEU A 156 -1.36 6.04 4.03
CA LEU A 156 -1.67 5.99 2.60
C LEU A 156 -2.11 7.40 2.19
N MET A 157 -1.33 8.04 1.33
CA MET A 157 -1.72 9.26 0.65
C MET A 157 -2.09 8.90 -0.78
N VAL A 158 -3.27 9.31 -1.22
CA VAL A 158 -3.68 9.23 -2.62
C VAL A 158 -3.95 10.67 -3.04
N GLY A 159 -3.32 11.10 -4.14
CA GLY A 159 -3.39 12.50 -4.59
C GLY A 159 -4.78 12.99 -4.99
N GLY A 160 -5.79 12.10 -4.99
CA GLY A 160 -7.15 12.46 -5.32
C GLY A 160 -8.20 12.04 -4.29
N GLY A 161 -9.32 12.77 -4.31
CA GLY A 161 -10.53 12.44 -3.54
C GLY A 161 -11.27 11.25 -4.14
N ALA A 162 -12.28 10.77 -3.42
CA ALA A 162 -13.27 9.86 -3.96
C ALA A 162 -14.65 10.41 -3.65
N THR A 163 -15.48 10.57 -4.67
CA THR A 163 -16.86 11.05 -4.55
C THR A 163 -17.81 9.98 -5.04
N LEU A 164 -18.87 9.77 -4.29
CA LEU A 164 -19.97 8.91 -4.66
C LEU A 164 -21.09 9.78 -5.25
N ARG A 165 -21.54 9.47 -6.47
CA ARG A 165 -22.65 10.16 -7.13
C ARG A 165 -23.77 9.17 -7.43
N ARG A 166 -24.99 9.45 -6.97
CA ARG A 166 -26.15 8.60 -7.27
C ARG A 166 -26.70 8.91 -8.66
N VAL A 167 -26.88 7.89 -9.48
CA VAL A 167 -27.37 7.98 -10.86
C VAL A 167 -28.48 6.97 -11.14
N VAL A 168 -29.35 7.27 -12.11
CA VAL A 168 -30.50 6.38 -12.44
C VAL A 168 -30.07 5.14 -13.21
N GLU A 169 -28.91 5.18 -13.87
CA GLU A 169 -28.35 4.05 -14.63
C GLU A 169 -26.90 3.83 -14.20
N SER A 170 -26.53 2.56 -13.97
CA SER A 170 -25.17 2.17 -13.62
C SER A 170 -24.17 2.62 -14.69
N ARG A 171 -23.06 3.22 -14.24
CA ARG A 171 -21.99 3.73 -15.10
C ARG A 171 -20.63 3.33 -14.51
N PRO A 172 -19.60 3.10 -15.35
CA PRO A 172 -18.25 2.89 -14.85
C PRO A 172 -17.74 4.16 -14.14
N PRO A 173 -16.83 4.04 -13.15
CA PRO A 173 -16.26 5.20 -12.47
C PRO A 173 -15.63 6.20 -13.44
N ASP A 174 -15.78 7.49 -13.14
CA ASP A 174 -15.14 8.58 -13.88
C ASP A 174 -13.91 9.10 -13.14
N TYR A 175 -12.91 9.55 -13.90
CA TYR A 175 -11.62 10.04 -13.38
C TYR A 175 -11.50 11.53 -13.71
N GLU A 176 -12.04 12.38 -12.84
CA GLU A 176 -12.05 13.83 -13.00
C GLU A 176 -10.82 14.44 -12.32
N ALA A 177 -9.75 14.71 -13.10
CA ALA A 177 -8.48 15.30 -12.64
C ALA A 177 -7.84 14.56 -11.45
N ASP A 178 -8.13 15.02 -10.22
CA ASP A 178 -7.67 14.46 -8.94
C ASP A 178 -8.85 13.91 -8.11
N ASN A 179 -9.92 13.43 -8.75
CA ASN A 179 -11.06 12.87 -8.04
C ASN A 179 -11.60 11.64 -8.78
N ILE A 180 -11.90 10.58 -8.03
CA ILE A 180 -12.56 9.39 -8.56
C ILE A 180 -14.05 9.51 -8.26
N VAL A 181 -14.87 9.58 -9.31
CA VAL A 181 -16.34 9.61 -9.18
C VAL A 181 -16.88 8.20 -9.35
N ILE A 182 -17.38 7.62 -8.26
CA ILE A 182 -18.02 6.31 -8.24
C ILE A 182 -19.53 6.51 -8.40
N TYR A 183 -20.12 5.83 -9.38
CA TYR A 183 -21.54 5.88 -9.66
C TYR A 183 -22.27 4.71 -8.98
N HIS A 184 -23.41 4.99 -8.37
CA HIS A 184 -24.30 3.99 -7.74
C HIS A 184 -25.76 4.27 -8.11
N ASP A 185 -26.57 3.23 -8.27
CA ASP A 185 -28.02 3.27 -8.54
C ASP A 185 -28.90 3.32 -7.27
#